data_AF-A0A1V1NZ43-F1
#
_entry.id   AF-A0A1V1NZ43-F1
#
_cell.length_a   1.000
_cell.length_b   1.000
_cell.length_c   1.000
_cell.angle_alpha   90.00
_cell.angle_beta   90.00
_cell.angle_gamma   90.00
#
_symmetry.space_group_name_H-M   'P 1'
#
loop_
_entity.id
_entity.type
_entity.pdbx_description
1 polymer ?
#
loop_
_entity_poly.entity_id
_entity_poly.type
_entity_poly.pdbx_seq_one_letter_code
_entity_poly.pdbx_strand_id
1 'polypeptide(L)'
;MKKPGAFENYKYKEELFPTITFRKSFDALIKWNSPLNANKEYLRILHLAATTMESEVEVALELLLENGTMFSSGHVKDLLGAKNHSIPKMKPQKVNLSSYDILLENKEIE
;
A
#
# COMPACT_ATOMS: atom_id res chain seq x y z
N MET A 1 -18.76 10.63 13.75
CA MET A 1 -18.41 12.03 14.11
C MET A 1 -17.69 12.68 12.93
N LYS A 2 -18.23 13.74 12.32
CA LYS A 2 -17.58 14.45 11.21
C LYS A 2 -17.61 15.96 11.50
N LYS A 3 -16.56 16.49 12.14
CA LYS A 3 -16.30 17.94 12.11
C LYS A 3 -15.66 18.23 10.75
N PRO A 4 -16.34 18.92 9.82
CA PRO A 4 -15.70 19.37 8.58
C PRO A 4 -14.58 20.34 8.98
N GLY A 5 -13.33 20.03 8.62
CA GLY A 5 -12.15 20.89 8.90
C GLY A 5 -11.14 20.36 9.92
N ALA A 6 -11.34 19.18 10.52
CA ALA A 6 -10.37 18.63 11.48
C ALA A 6 -8.96 18.39 10.89
N PHE A 7 -8.86 18.23 9.57
CA PHE A 7 -7.59 17.99 8.88
C PHE A 7 -6.77 19.26 8.65
N GLU A 8 -7.41 20.43 8.54
CA GLU A 8 -6.70 21.72 8.39
C GLU A 8 -5.99 22.13 9.68
N ASN A 9 -6.58 21.81 10.84
CA ASN A 9 -6.03 22.13 12.17
C ASN A 9 -5.28 20.94 12.81
N TYR A 10 -4.92 19.91 12.04
CA TYR A 10 -4.21 18.77 12.60
C TYR A 10 -2.77 19.17 12.94
N LYS A 11 -2.48 19.27 14.24
CA LYS A 11 -1.18 19.72 14.77
C LYS A 11 0.01 18.87 14.28
N TYR A 12 -0.26 17.62 13.90
CA TYR A 12 0.76 16.64 13.46
C TYR A 12 0.65 16.32 11.97
N LYS A 13 0.26 17.31 11.13
CA LYS A 13 0.14 17.11 9.69
C LYS A 13 1.45 16.65 9.04
N GLU A 14 2.60 17.04 9.59
CA GLU A 14 3.90 16.58 9.09
C GLU A 14 4.19 15.11 9.46
N GLU A 15 3.62 14.57 10.52
CA GLU A 15 3.74 13.15 10.89
C GLU A 15 2.81 12.23 10.07
N LEU A 16 1.90 12.81 9.28
CA LEU A 16 1.00 12.10 8.36
C LEU A 16 1.66 11.74 7.02
N PHE A 17 2.94 12.08 6.84
CA PHE A 17 3.72 11.72 5.65
C PHE A 17 4.67 10.58 6.02
N PRO A 18 4.36 9.32 5.65
CA PRO A 18 5.25 8.20 5.91
C PRO A 18 6.61 8.39 5.23
N THR A 19 6.61 8.98 4.03
CA THR A 19 7.81 9.27 3.25
C THR A 19 7.77 10.63 2.56
N ILE A 20 8.90 11.05 1.99
CA ILE A 20 9.02 12.29 1.22
C ILE A 20 8.12 12.27 -0.02
N THR A 21 7.94 11.10 -0.65
CA THR A 21 7.05 10.93 -1.81
C THR A 21 5.62 11.31 -1.45
N PHE A 22 5.11 10.81 -0.31
CA PHE A 22 3.77 11.17 0.18
C PHE A 22 3.60 12.68 0.36
N ARG A 23 4.62 13.35 0.92
CA ARG A 23 4.62 14.82 1.08
C ARG A 23 4.56 15.54 -0.28
N LYS A 24 5.39 15.16 -1.24
CA LYS A 24 5.38 15.74 -2.60
C LYS A 24 4.04 15.55 -3.30
N SER A 25 3.44 14.37 -3.17
CA SER A 25 2.11 14.12 -3.73
C SER A 25 1.02 14.96 -3.08
N PHE A 26 1.10 15.21 -1.77
CA PHE A 26 0.17 16.12 -1.10
C PHE A 26 0.32 17.56 -1.59
N ASP A 27 1.56 18.05 -1.74
CA ASP A 27 1.82 19.37 -2.29
C ASP A 27 1.29 19.52 -3.73
N ALA A 28 1.43 18.48 -4.56
CA ALA A 28 0.84 18.44 -5.90
C ALA A 28 -0.70 18.49 -5.86
N LEU A 29 -1.33 17.74 -4.95
CA LEU A 29 -2.78 17.76 -4.76
C LEU A 29 -3.30 19.12 -4.33
N ILE A 30 -2.58 19.83 -3.44
CA ILE A 30 -2.91 21.21 -3.03
C ILE A 30 -2.81 22.18 -4.22
N LYS A 31 -1.82 22.01 -5.11
CA LYS A 31 -1.68 22.88 -6.28
C LYS A 31 -2.83 22.76 -7.26
N TRP A 32 -3.39 21.56 -7.41
CA TRP A 32 -4.44 21.31 -8.41
C TRP A 32 -5.87 21.41 -7.88
N ASN A 33 -6.06 21.30 -6.56
CA ASN A 33 -7.39 21.28 -5.95
C ASN A 33 -7.52 22.34 -4.86
N SER A 34 -8.77 22.65 -4.49
CA SER A 34 -9.00 23.43 -3.26
C SER A 34 -8.45 22.67 -2.04
N PRO A 35 -7.98 23.37 -0.99
CA PRO A 35 -7.38 22.73 0.20
C PRO A 35 -8.25 21.63 0.80
N LEU A 36 -9.56 21.86 0.86
CA LEU A 36 -10.53 20.88 1.38
C LEU A 36 -10.57 19.60 0.53
N ASN A 37 -10.50 19.72 -0.80
CA ASN A 37 -10.51 18.56 -1.69
C ASN A 37 -9.16 17.84 -1.69
N ALA A 38 -8.05 18.57 -1.67
CA ALA A 38 -6.72 17.99 -1.53
C ALA A 38 -6.59 17.16 -0.25
N ASN A 39 -7.09 17.68 0.89
CA ASN A 39 -7.11 16.95 2.16
C ASN A 39 -7.95 15.66 2.07
N LYS A 40 -9.10 15.69 1.38
CA LYS A 40 -9.95 14.50 1.20
C LYS A 40 -9.28 13.46 0.32
N GLU A 41 -8.69 13.86 -0.79
CA GLU A 41 -7.97 12.95 -1.69
C GLU A 41 -6.76 12.33 -1.00
N TYR A 42 -6.02 13.12 -0.23
CA TYR A 42 -4.87 12.62 0.52
C TYR A 42 -5.27 11.62 1.61
N LEU A 43 -6.34 11.89 2.34
CA LEU A 43 -6.90 10.93 3.30
C LEU A 43 -7.33 9.61 2.64
N ARG A 44 -7.87 9.67 1.42
CA ARG A 44 -8.21 8.45 0.65
C ARG A 44 -6.96 7.67 0.26
N ILE A 45 -5.88 8.36 -0.13
CA ILE A 45 -4.59 7.74 -0.46
C ILE A 45 -3.97 7.08 0.78
N LEU A 46 -3.98 7.76 1.94
CA LEU A 46 -3.53 7.19 3.21
C LEU A 46 -4.35 5.95 3.60
N HIS A 47 -5.67 6.01 3.42
CA HIS A 47 -6.51 4.85 3.65
C HIS A 47 -6.17 3.70 2.71
N LEU A 48 -5.93 3.99 1.43
CA LEU A 48 -5.51 2.98 0.46
C LEU A 48 -4.20 2.30 0.88
N ALA A 49 -3.19 3.08 1.28
CA ALA A 49 -1.91 2.58 1.79
C ALA A 49 -2.10 1.67 3.02
N ALA A 50 -2.96 2.07 3.95
CA ALA A 50 -3.26 1.27 5.14
C ALA A 50 -4.03 -0.04 4.84
N THR A 51 -4.84 -0.07 3.77
CA THR A 51 -5.62 -1.27 3.38
C THR A 51 -4.90 -2.20 2.41
N THR A 52 -3.82 -1.74 1.79
CA THR A 52 -3.05 -2.50 0.79
C THR A 52 -1.61 -2.62 1.28
N MET A 53 -0.65 -2.00 0.59
CA MET A 53 0.73 -1.92 1.00
C MET A 53 1.27 -0.52 0.72
N GLU A 54 1.88 0.09 1.74
CA GLU A 54 2.40 1.46 1.67
C GLU A 54 3.41 1.63 0.52
N SER A 55 4.31 0.67 0.34
CA SER A 55 5.32 0.71 -0.72
C SER A 55 4.73 0.60 -2.14
N GLU A 56 3.59 -0.09 -2.32
CA GLU A 56 2.93 -0.12 -3.64
C GLU A 56 2.24 1.19 -3.95
N VAL A 57 1.63 1.81 -2.94
CA VAL A 57 1.06 3.15 -3.06
C VAL A 57 2.14 4.17 -3.32
N GLU A 58 3.29 4.08 -2.65
CA GLU A 58 4.43 4.95 -2.88
C GLU A 58 4.91 4.89 -4.34
N VAL A 59 5.14 3.69 -4.87
CA VAL A 59 5.54 3.51 -6.29
C VAL A 59 4.49 4.09 -7.24
N ALA A 60 3.19 3.88 -6.97
CA ALA A 60 2.14 4.47 -7.79
C ALA A 60 2.15 6.01 -7.73
N LEU A 61 2.42 6.61 -6.56
CA LEU A 61 2.55 8.05 -6.40
C LEU A 61 3.79 8.60 -7.14
N GLU A 62 4.92 7.89 -7.12
CA GLU A 62 6.11 8.27 -7.88
C GLU A 62 5.81 8.34 -9.38
N LEU A 63 5.20 7.29 -9.93
CA LEU A 63 4.82 7.25 -11.35
C LEU A 63 3.86 8.38 -11.73
N LEU A 64 2.89 8.69 -10.86
CA LEU A 64 1.94 9.79 -11.10
C LEU A 64 2.61 11.17 -11.01
N LEU A 65 3.57 11.34 -10.11
CA LEU A 65 4.35 12.56 -9.97
C LEU A 65 5.29 12.77 -11.16
N GLU A 66 5.94 11.72 -11.67
CA GLU A 66 6.79 11.76 -12.86
C GLU A 66 6.01 12.12 -14.12
N ASN A 67 4.79 11.60 -14.26
CA ASN A 67 3.91 11.95 -15.39
C ASN A 67 3.48 13.42 -15.38
N GLY A 68 3.56 14.11 -14.23
CA GLY A 68 3.26 15.55 -14.11
C GLY A 68 1.79 15.94 -14.34
N THR A 69 0.90 14.97 -14.50
CA THR A 69 -0.53 15.18 -14.74
C THR A 69 -1.33 15.24 -13.45
N MET A 70 -2.44 15.98 -13.45
CA MET A 70 -3.37 16.01 -12.32
C MET A 70 -3.87 14.60 -11.99
N PHE A 71 -3.61 14.15 -10.77
CA PHE A 71 -4.05 12.84 -10.30
C PHE A 71 -5.00 12.93 -9.10
N SER A 72 -5.63 11.80 -8.78
CA SER A 72 -6.61 11.63 -7.70
C SER A 72 -6.37 10.28 -7.04
N SER A 73 -7.00 10.03 -5.89
CA SER A 73 -6.98 8.72 -5.23
C SER A 73 -7.50 7.59 -6.13
N GLY A 74 -8.37 7.89 -7.09
CA GLY A 74 -8.82 6.93 -8.10
C GLY A 74 -7.69 6.45 -9.00
N HIS A 75 -6.87 7.36 -9.52
CA HIS A 75 -5.74 7.01 -10.37
C HIS A 75 -4.69 6.15 -9.65
N VAL A 76 -4.46 6.43 -8.35
CA VAL A 76 -3.59 5.59 -7.51
C VAL A 76 -4.18 4.17 -7.40
N LYS A 77 -5.49 4.07 -7.14
CA LYS A 77 -6.19 2.78 -7.06
C LYS A 77 -6.15 1.99 -8.37
N ASP A 78 -6.28 2.67 -9.51
CA ASP A 78 -6.23 2.03 -10.83
C ASP A 78 -4.84 1.44 -11.12
N LEU A 79 -3.78 2.16 -10.74
CA LEU A 79 -2.40 1.65 -10.83
C LEU A 79 -2.15 0.44 -9.92
N LEU A 80 -2.72 0.43 -8.71
CA LEU A 80 -2.65 -0.73 -7.82
C LEU A 80 -3.44 -1.92 -8.36
N GLY A 81 -4.65 -1.68 -8.90
CA GLY A 81 -5.51 -2.71 -9.46
C GLY A 81 -4.97 -3.38 -10.73
N ALA A 82 -4.09 -2.69 -11.48
CA ALA A 82 -3.44 -3.23 -12.66
C ALA A 82 -2.44 -4.37 -12.35
N LYS A 83 -1.96 -4.47 -11.10
CA LYS A 83 -1.14 -5.59 -10.61
C LYS A 83 -2.03 -6.81 -10.32
N ASN A 84 -2.55 -7.44 -11.36
CA ASN A 84 -3.10 -8.78 -11.24
C ASN A 84 -1.97 -9.73 -10.80
N HIS A 85 -1.93 -10.07 -9.51
CA HIS A 85 -1.04 -11.10 -9.00
C HIS A 85 -1.40 -12.42 -9.68
N SER A 86 -0.56 -12.84 -10.63
CA SER A 86 -0.66 -14.17 -11.21
C SER A 86 -0.33 -15.18 -10.13
N ILE A 87 -1.34 -15.91 -9.64
CA ILE A 87 -1.14 -16.98 -8.67
C ILE A 87 -0.18 -17.99 -9.32
N PRO A 88 1.02 -18.20 -8.77
CA PRO A 88 1.95 -19.16 -9.34
C PRO A 88 1.31 -20.55 -9.29
N LYS A 89 1.12 -21.17 -10.46
CA LYS A 89 0.63 -22.55 -10.55
C LYS A 89 1.70 -23.50 -10.06
N MET A 90 1.71 -23.77 -8.76
CA MET A 90 2.58 -24.77 -8.15
C MET A 90 2.02 -26.17 -8.46
N LYS A 91 2.86 -27.06 -8.97
CA LYS A 91 2.49 -28.48 -9.09
C LYS A 91 2.32 -29.05 -7.67
N PRO A 92 1.27 -29.84 -7.40
CA PRO A 92 1.12 -30.48 -6.10
C PRO A 92 2.35 -31.36 -5.84
N GLN A 93 3.06 -31.07 -4.75
CA GLN A 93 4.24 -31.85 -4.37
C GLN A 93 3.77 -33.21 -3.84
N LYS A 94 4.32 -34.31 -4.39
CA LYS A 94 4.08 -35.64 -3.83
C LYS A 94 4.76 -35.71 -2.47
N VAL A 95 3.99 -35.54 -1.41
CA VAL A 95 4.46 -35.73 -0.03
C VAL A 95 4.78 -37.21 0.16
N ASN A 96 6.04 -37.54 0.41
CA ASN A 96 6.50 -38.87 0.74
C ASN A 96 6.75 -38.95 2.25
N LEU A 97 5.82 -39.58 2.97
CA LEU A 97 5.86 -39.72 4.42
C LEU A 97 6.84 -40.80 4.91
N SER A 98 7.30 -41.72 4.05
CA SER A 98 8.27 -42.76 4.43
C SER A 98 9.63 -42.20 4.87
N SER A 99 9.94 -40.96 4.51
CA SER A 99 11.09 -40.21 5.04
C SER A 99 11.02 -40.01 6.56
N TYR A 100 9.80 -39.91 7.10
CA TYR A 100 9.51 -39.73 8.52
C TYR A 100 9.58 -41.05 9.28
N ASP A 101 9.18 -42.15 8.65
CA ASP A 101 9.24 -43.50 9.23
C ASP A 101 10.68 -43.90 9.55
N ILE A 102 11.64 -43.53 8.68
CA ILE A 102 13.08 -43.76 8.90
C ILE A 102 13.61 -43.01 10.14
N LEU A 103 13.06 -41.83 10.45
CA LEU A 103 13.45 -41.06 11.63
C LEU A 103 12.90 -41.67 12.93
N LEU A 104 11.78 -42.38 12.85
CA LEU A 104 11.17 -43.09 13.99
C LEU A 104 11.81 -44.47 14.23
N GLU A 105 12.44 -45.07 13.23
CA GLU A 105 13.14 -46.37 13.35
C GLU A 105 14.51 -46.28 14.01
N ASN A 106 15.09 -45.07 14.15
CA ASN A 106 16.26 -44.85 15.00
C ASN A 106 15.84 -44.89 16.47
N LYS A 107 15.62 -46.11 16.98
CA LYS A 107 15.45 -46.39 18.40
C LYS A 107 16.57 -45.71 19.20
N GLU A 108 16.16 -45.07 20.29
CA GLU A 108 17.04 -44.60 21.36
C GLU A 108 18.07 -45.70 21.68
N ILE A 109 19.35 -45.34 21.56
CA ILE A 109 20.46 -46.18 21.97
C ILE A 109 20.48 -46.10 23.52
N GLU A 110 20.05 -47.18 24.18
CA GLU A 110 20.30 -47.41 25.62
C GLU A 110 21.79 -47.54 25.92
#